data_AF-A0AAD2DF91-F1
#
_entry.id   AF-A0AAD2DF91-F1
#
_cell.length_a   1.000
_cell.length_b   1.000
_cell.length_c   1.000
_cell.angle_alpha   90.00
_cell.angle_beta   90.00
_cell.angle_gamma   90.00
#
_symmetry.space_group_name_H-M   'P 1'
#
loop_
_entity.id
_entity.type
_entity.pdbx_description
1 polymer ?
#
loop_
_entity_poly.entity_id
_entity_poly.type
_entity_poly.pdbx_seq_one_letter_code
_entity_poly.pdbx_strand_id
1 'polypeptide(L)' 'MNILTETKRKLQFYNDRLKELQDCLDAEYLTKDGVHYLNDEITKAKRNIEYYSEILKKLEE' A
#
# COMPACT_ATOMS: atom_id res chain seq x y z
N MET A 1 -5.11 22.92 -3.03
CA MET A 1 -4.72 21.50 -2.91
C MET A 1 -3.24 21.40 -3.26
N ASN A 2 -2.39 20.92 -2.35
CA ASN A 2 -0.94 20.85 -2.59
C ASN A 2 -0.59 19.42 -3.03
N ILE A 3 -0.07 19.27 -4.25
CA ILE A 3 0.25 17.97 -4.84
C ILE A 3 1.29 17.20 -4.02
N LEU A 4 2.26 17.88 -3.42
CA LEU A 4 3.26 17.26 -2.54
C LEU A 4 2.59 16.67 -1.28
N THR A 5 1.69 17.45 -0.66
CA THR A 5 0.94 16.99 0.52
C THR A 5 0.03 15.81 0.18
N GLU A 6 -0.66 15.83 -0.95
CA GLU A 6 -1.53 14.73 -1.37
C GLU A 6 -0.73 13.47 -1.72
N THR A 7 0.40 13.59 -2.40
CA THR A 7 1.32 12.46 -2.67
C THR A 7 1.82 11.84 -1.38
N LYS A 8 2.25 12.66 -0.40
CA LYS A 8 2.67 12.16 0.93
C LYS A 8 1.54 11.43 1.66
N ARG A 9 0.33 11.98 1.63
CA ARG A 9 -0.86 11.34 2.23
C ARG A 9 -1.19 10.00 1.57
N LYS A 10 -1.14 9.93 0.24
CA LYS A 10 -1.38 8.68 -0.51
C LYS A 10 -0.31 7.64 -0.20
N LEU A 11 0.96 8.04 -0.17
CA LEU A 11 2.06 7.14 0.19
C LEU A 11 1.87 6.57 1.60
N GLN A 12 1.55 7.43 2.58
CA GLN A 12 1.26 6.99 3.94
C GLN A 12 0.09 6.01 3.98
N PHE A 13 -1.01 6.34 3.30
CA PHE A 13 -2.18 5.46 3.22
C PHE A 13 -1.84 4.06 2.72
N TYR A 14 -1.04 3.94 1.65
CA TYR A 14 -0.69 2.61 1.13
C TYR A 14 0.32 1.87 2.01
N ASN A 15 1.19 2.58 2.73
CA ASN A 15 2.07 1.96 3.74
C ASN A 15 1.25 1.39 4.91
N ASP A 16 0.29 2.16 5.44
CA ASP A 16 -0.60 1.70 6.50
C ASP A 16 -1.45 0.52 6.03
N ARG A 17 -2.00 0.62 4.81
CA ARG A 17 -2.77 -0.46 4.20
C ARG A 17 -1.95 -1.73 3.99
N LEU A 18 -0.70 -1.61 3.57
CA LEU A 18 0.19 -2.76 3.41
C LEU A 18 0.39 -3.48 4.75
N LYS A 19 0.60 -2.72 5.83
CA LYS A 19 0.74 -3.27 7.17
C LYS A 19 -0.54 -4.00 7.61
N GLU A 20 -1.71 -3.36 7.46
CA GLU A 20 -2.99 -4.00 7.79
C GLU A 20 -3.19 -5.32 7.02
N LEU A 21 -2.87 -5.34 5.73
CA LEU A 21 -3.03 -6.54 4.89
C LEU A 21 -2.07 -7.66 5.31
N GLN A 22 -0.86 -7.32 5.76
CA GLN A 22 0.10 -8.29 6.29
C GLN A 22 -0.37 -8.84 7.64
N ASP A 23 -0.84 -7.97 8.54
CA ASP A 23 -1.41 -8.39 9.82
C ASP A 23 -2.64 -9.30 9.61
N CYS A 24 -3.47 -9.01 8.61
CA CYS A 24 -4.58 -9.89 8.21
C CYS A 24 -4.12 -11.23 7.66
N LEU A 25 -3.02 -11.25 6.89
CA LEU A 25 -2.49 -12.48 6.28
C LEU A 25 -1.96 -13.46 7.35
N ASP A 26 -1.48 -12.92 8.47
CA ASP A 26 -0.97 -13.70 9.61
C ASP A 26 -2.09 -14.25 10.51
N ALA A 27 -3.37 -14.01 10.19
CA ALA A 27 -4.50 -14.51 10.96
C ALA A 27 -4.66 -16.05 10.85
N GLU A 28 -4.93 -16.71 11.98
CA GLU A 28 -5.02 -18.19 12.08
C GLU A 28 -6.10 -18.85 11.19
N TYR A 29 -7.11 -18.11 10.72
CA TYR A 29 -8.30 -18.67 10.06
C TYR A 29 -8.63 -18.04 8.71
N LEU A 30 -7.67 -18.04 7.78
CA LEU A 30 -7.93 -17.66 6.40
C LEU A 30 -8.27 -18.87 5.52
N THR A 31 -9.31 -18.72 4.70
CA THR A 31 -9.54 -19.64 3.59
C THR A 31 -8.48 -19.42 2.51
N LYS A 32 -8.26 -20.42 1.65
CA LYS A 32 -7.33 -20.30 0.52
C LYS A 32 -7.65 -19.11 -0.38
N ASP A 33 -8.94 -18.86 -0.62
CA ASP A 33 -9.40 -17.71 -1.42
C ASP A 33 -9.13 -16.39 -0.70
N GLY A 34 -9.28 -16.35 0.63
CA GLY A 34 -8.92 -15.20 1.45
C GLY A 34 -7.42 -14.89 1.38
N VAL A 35 -6.56 -15.92 1.47
CA VAL A 35 -5.11 -15.77 1.29
C VAL A 35 -4.76 -15.24 -0.11
N HIS A 36 -5.40 -15.77 -1.16
CA HIS A 36 -5.17 -15.30 -2.53
C HIS A 36 -5.56 -13.83 -2.68
N TYR A 37 -6.74 -13.46 -2.19
CA TYR A 37 -7.21 -12.07 -2.22
C TYR A 37 -6.25 -11.13 -1.49
N LEU A 38 -5.81 -11.49 -0.28
CA LEU A 38 -4.87 -10.67 0.49
C LEU A 38 -3.53 -10.51 -0.23
N ASN A 39 -3.00 -11.56 -0.86
CA ASN A 39 -1.78 -11.48 -1.66
C ASN A 39 -1.92 -10.54 -2.87
N ASP A 40 -3.08 -10.56 -3.55
CA ASP A 40 -3.37 -9.65 -4.65
C ASP A 40 -3.42 -8.20 -4.17
N GLU A 41 -4.08 -7.94 -3.04
CA GLU A 41 -4.18 -6.61 -2.44
C GLU A 41 -2.81 -6.11 -1.94
N ILE A 42 -1.98 -6.97 -1.33
CA ILE A 42 -0.60 -6.66 -0.94
C ILE A 42 0.21 -6.26 -2.17
N THR A 43 0.08 -7.00 -3.27
CA THR A 43 0.77 -6.70 -4.53
C THR A 43 0.35 -5.33 -5.08
N LYS A 44 -0.95 -5.01 -5.05
CA LYS A 44 -1.47 -3.69 -5.44
C LYS A 44 -0.94 -2.58 -4.53
N ALA A 45 -0.92 -2.79 -3.21
CA ALA A 45 -0.42 -1.81 -2.25
C ALA A 45 1.06 -1.49 -2.51
N LYS A 46 1.91 -2.52 -2.70
CA LYS A 46 3.33 -2.35 -3.04
C LYS A 46 3.55 -1.54 -4.32
N ARG A 47 2.80 -1.84 -5.38
CA ARG A 47 2.88 -1.08 -6.65
C ARG A 47 2.49 0.39 -6.47
N ASN A 48 1.47 0.66 -5.67
CA ASN A 48 1.07 2.04 -5.37
C ASN A 48 2.14 2.76 -4.53
N ILE A 49 2.73 2.10 -3.52
CA ILE A 49 3.83 2.67 -2.73
C ILE A 49 4.98 3.08 -3.64
N GLU A 50 5.39 2.20 -4.56
CA GLU A 50 6.45 2.48 -5.54
C GLU A 50 6.10 3.70 -6.39
N TYR A 51 4.91 3.71 -7.00
CA TYR A 51 4.43 4.83 -7.82
C TYR A 51 4.44 6.18 -7.09
N TYR A 52 3.84 6.26 -5.89
CA TYR A 52 3.80 7.51 -5.14
C TYR A 52 5.17 7.92 -4.59
N SER A 53 6.06 6.95 -4.31
CA SER A 53 7.45 7.24 -3.92
C SER A 53 8.25 7.85 -5.07
N GLU A 54 8.07 7.36 -6.30
CA GLU A 54 8.71 7.93 -7.49
C GLU A 54 8.19 9.34 -7.79
N ILE A 55 6.88 9.58 -7.66
CA ILE A 55 6.32 10.92 -7.79
C ILE A 55 6.90 11.84 -6.72
N LEU A 56 6.97 11.37 -5.48
CA LEU A 56 7.46 12.19 -4.37
C LEU A 56 8.90 12.65 -4.62
N LYS A 57 9.77 11.76 -5.09
CA LYS A 57 11.15 12.10 -5.47
C LYS A 57 11.18 13.24 -6.50
N LYS A 58 10.40 13.13 -7.57
CA LYS A 58 10.31 14.15 -8.64
C LYS A 58 9.73 15.49 -8.18
N LEU A 59 8.93 15.50 -7.11
CA LEU A 59 8.34 16.72 -6.56
C LEU A 59 9.27 17.42 -5.55
N GLU A 60 10.25 16.70 -5.01
CA GLU A 60 11.22 17.21 -4.04
C GLU A 60 12.58 17.57 -4.67
N GLU A 61 12.81 17.17 -5.94
CA GLU A 61 13.85 17.70 -6.84
C GLU A 61 13.56 19.14 -7.28
#